data_AF-A0A401TH99-F1
#
_entry.id   AF-A0A401TH99-F1
#
_cell.length_a   1.000
_cell.length_b   1.000
_cell.length_c   1.000
_cell.angle_alpha   90.00
_cell.angle_beta   90.00
_cell.angle_gamma   90.00
#
_symmetry.space_group_name_H-M   'P 1'
#
loop_
_entity.id
_entity.type
_entity.pdbx_description
1 polymer ?
#
loop_
_entity_poly.entity_id
_entity_poly.type
_entity_poly.pdbx_seq_one_letter_code
_entity_poly.pdbx_strand_id
1 'polypeptide(L)'
;AAWKAVLDKVLEARANARLKQISLAGMTGIRCLGLTHDAVLFLIEQLAGARNCKNYKFRFHKHADVDELPINPHGCVRAEIGS
;
A
#
# COMPACT_ATOMS: atom_id res chain seq x y z
N ALA A 1 12.06 -14.54 5.21
CA ALA A 1 11.37 -13.30 4.84
C ALA A 1 11.81 -12.17 5.77
N ALA A 2 11.96 -10.94 5.28
CA ALA A 2 12.49 -9.81 6.05
C ALA A 2 11.74 -9.57 7.36
N TRP A 3 10.41 -9.61 7.33
CA TRP A 3 9.58 -9.41 8.51
C TRP A 3 9.79 -10.45 9.62
N LYS A 4 10.10 -11.70 9.27
CA LYS A 4 10.42 -12.72 10.29
C LYS A 4 11.66 -12.32 11.08
N ALA A 5 12.72 -11.86 10.41
CA ALA A 5 13.95 -11.44 11.08
C ALA A 5 13.71 -10.24 12.01
N VAL A 6 12.88 -9.29 11.59
CA VAL A 6 12.47 -8.15 12.44
C VAL A 6 11.70 -8.62 13.67
N LEU A 7 10.69 -9.47 13.50
CA LEU A 7 9.87 -9.97 14.62
C LEU A 7 10.69 -10.81 15.60
N ASP A 8 11.57 -11.67 15.09
CA ASP A 8 12.46 -12.49 15.91
C ASP A 8 13.40 -11.59 16.76
N LYS A 9 13.96 -10.52 16.17
CA LYS A 9 14.80 -9.54 16.89
C LYS A 9 14.03 -8.72 17.93
N VAL A 10 12.77 -8.37 17.64
CA VAL A 10 11.90 -7.69 18.61
C VAL A 10 11.61 -8.60 19.80
N LEU A 11 11.30 -9.88 19.56
CA LEU A 11 11.07 -10.84 20.64
C LEU A 11 12.33 -11.08 21.49
N GLU A 12 13.50 -11.17 20.85
CA GLU A 12 14.80 -11.26 21.53
C GLU A 12 15.04 -10.05 22.44
N ALA A 13 14.85 -8.82 21.92
CA ALA A 13 15.01 -7.59 22.70
C ALA A 13 14.04 -7.53 23.90
N ARG A 14 12.79 -7.98 23.72
CA ARG A 14 11.80 -8.06 24.81
C ARG A 14 12.20 -9.07 25.88
N ALA A 15 12.73 -10.22 25.48
CA ALA A 15 13.23 -11.23 26.41
C ALA A 15 14.41 -10.69 27.23
N ASN A 16 15.35 -10.01 26.58
CA ASN A 16 16.50 -9.37 27.23
C ASN A 16 16.06 -8.27 28.22
N ALA A 17 14.99 -7.54 27.90
CA ALA A 17 14.39 -6.53 28.78
C ALA A 17 13.46 -7.13 29.87
N ARG A 18 13.35 -8.46 29.98
CA ARG A 18 12.48 -9.17 30.93
C ARG A 18 11.00 -8.77 30.85
N LEU A 19 10.55 -8.37 29.66
CA LEU A 19 9.14 -8.04 29.42
C LEU A 19 8.31 -9.31 29.24
N LYS A 20 7.00 -9.21 29.48
CA LYS A 20 6.07 -10.31 29.24
C LYS A 20 6.16 -10.77 27.78
N GLN A 21 6.28 -12.08 27.58
CA GLN A 21 6.26 -12.67 26.25
C GLN A 21 4.90 -12.43 25.60
N ILE A 22 4.91 -12.04 24.34
CA ILE A 22 3.72 -11.80 23.53
C ILE A 22 3.77 -12.73 22.33
N SER A 23 2.62 -13.30 21.97
CA SER A 23 2.52 -14.05 20.73
C SER A 23 2.38 -13.07 19.57
N LEU A 24 3.19 -13.26 18.53
CA LEU A 24 3.08 -12.55 17.25
C LEU A 24 2.51 -13.47 16.17
N ALA A 25 1.80 -14.53 16.56
CA ALA A 25 1.14 -15.44 15.63
C ALA A 25 0.20 -14.66 14.69
N GLY A 26 0.28 -14.95 13.39
CA GLY A 26 -0.53 -14.26 12.37
C GLY A 26 0.03 -12.91 11.89
N MET A 27 1.18 -12.44 12.42
CA MET A 27 1.91 -11.33 11.81
C MET A 27 2.57 -11.78 10.51
N THR A 28 1.89 -11.55 9.40
CA THR A 28 2.43 -11.71 8.05
C THR A 28 3.05 -10.41 7.55
N GLY A 29 3.93 -10.48 6.56
CA GLY A 29 4.51 -9.27 5.97
C GLY A 29 3.48 -8.30 5.40
N ILE A 30 2.37 -8.82 4.84
CA ILE A 30 1.24 -8.01 4.36
C ILE A 30 0.63 -7.21 5.52
N ARG A 31 0.41 -7.85 6.68
CA ARG A 31 -0.09 -7.18 7.87
C ARG A 31 0.91 -6.17 8.44
N CYS A 32 2.21 -6.52 8.48
CA CYS A 32 3.27 -5.60 8.92
C CYS A 32 3.36 -4.34 8.05
N LEU A 33 3.07 -4.45 6.75
CA LEU A 33 3.05 -3.32 5.82
C LEU A 33 1.73 -2.53 5.84
N GLY A 34 0.76 -2.93 6.66
CA GLY A 34 -0.56 -2.30 6.71
C GLY A 34 -1.46 -2.60 5.50
N LEU A 35 -1.06 -3.51 4.61
CA LEU A 35 -1.79 -3.87 3.38
C LEU A 35 -3.07 -4.69 3.65
N THR A 36 -3.41 -4.91 4.92
CA THR A 36 -4.71 -5.42 5.35
C THR A 36 -5.74 -4.32 5.57
N HIS A 37 -5.33 -3.04 5.60
CA HIS A 37 -6.24 -1.91 5.76
C HIS A 37 -6.72 -1.39 4.41
N ASP A 38 -8.03 -1.31 4.27
CA ASP A 38 -8.67 -0.82 3.05
C ASP A 38 -8.24 0.60 2.68
N ALA A 39 -8.05 1.50 3.66
CA ALA A 39 -7.53 2.84 3.41
C ALA A 39 -6.14 2.85 2.78
N VAL A 40 -5.25 1.93 3.20
CA VAL A 40 -3.90 1.82 2.63
C VAL A 40 -3.97 1.26 1.21
N LEU A 41 -4.78 0.22 0.99
CA LEU A 41 -5.00 -0.32 -0.34
C LEU A 41 -5.62 0.70 -1.29
N PHE A 42 -6.62 1.46 -0.82
CA PHE A 42 -7.25 2.55 -1.55
C PHE A 42 -6.23 3.58 -2.06
N LEU A 43 -5.32 4.03 -1.19
CA LEU A 43 -4.28 5.00 -1.56
C LEU A 43 -3.24 4.40 -2.51
N ILE A 44 -2.82 3.15 -2.29
CA ILE A 44 -1.84 2.48 -3.16
C ILE A 44 -2.37 2.32 -4.58
N GLU A 45 -3.66 1.98 -4.73
CA GLU A 45 -4.29 1.82 -6.03
C GLU A 45 -4.31 3.11 -6.87
N GLN A 46 -4.14 4.28 -6.24
CA GLN A 46 -4.08 5.58 -6.92
C GLN A 46 -2.65 5.99 -7.34
N LEU A 47 -1.62 5.25 -6.90
CA LEU A 47 -0.24 5.60 -7.22
C LEU A 47 0.03 5.51 -8.73
N ALA A 48 0.89 6.41 -9.21
CA ALA A 48 1.35 6.38 -10.59
C ALA A 48 2.00 5.01 -10.90
N GLY A 49 1.56 4.39 -11.99
CA GLY A 49 2.04 3.06 -12.39
C GLY A 49 1.36 1.88 -11.68
N ALA A 50 0.42 2.09 -10.75
CA ALA A 50 -0.35 1.00 -10.14
C ALA A 50 -1.03 0.11 -11.19
N ARG A 51 -1.55 0.71 -12.27
CA ARG A 51 -2.15 0.01 -13.43
C ARG A 51 -1.21 -1.00 -14.11
N ASN A 52 0.11 -0.87 -13.94
CA ASN A 52 1.08 -1.80 -14.52
C ASN A 52 1.10 -3.15 -13.77
N CYS A 53 0.48 -3.24 -12.59
CA CYS A 53 0.33 -4.46 -11.82
C CYS A 53 -0.76 -5.38 -12.43
N LYS A 54 -0.47 -5.98 -13.59
CA LYS A 54 -1.44 -6.78 -14.38
C LYS A 54 -2.09 -7.96 -13.64
N ASN A 55 -1.39 -8.51 -12.65
CA ASN A 55 -1.87 -9.62 -11.83
C ASN A 55 -2.60 -9.18 -10.55
N TYR A 56 -2.67 -7.87 -10.28
CA TYR A 56 -3.36 -7.33 -9.13
C TYR A 56 -4.82 -7.02 -9.49
N LYS A 57 -5.75 -7.55 -8.69
CA LYS A 57 -7.18 -7.24 -8.82
C LYS A 57 -7.51 -6.02 -7.97
N PHE A 58 -7.66 -4.88 -8.63
CA PHE A 58 -8.10 -3.63 -8.00
C PHE A 58 -9.45 -3.79 -7.31
N ARG A 59 -9.56 -3.22 -6.11
CA ARG A 59 -10.76 -3.23 -5.26
C ARG A 59 -11.50 -1.91 -5.32
N PHE A 60 -10.79 -0.80 -5.35
CA PHE A 60 -11.36 0.55 -5.23
C PHE A 60 -11.32 1.31 -6.54
N HIS A 61 -10.23 1.17 -7.31
CA HIS A 61 -10.04 1.90 -8.56
C HIS A 61 -10.00 0.94 -9.73
N LYS A 62 -11.15 0.76 -10.39
CA LYS A 62 -11.17 0.19 -11.73
C LYS A 62 -10.63 1.26 -12.67
N HIS A 63 -9.34 1.19 -12.98
CA HIS A 63 -8.77 1.96 -14.08
C HIS A 63 -9.52 1.52 -15.34
N ALA A 64 -10.51 2.31 -15.77
CA ALA A 64 -10.97 2.23 -17.15
C ALA A 64 -9.75 2.55 -18.02
N ASP A 65 -9.70 2.01 -19.24
CA ASP A 65 -8.78 2.52 -20.25
C ASP A 65 -9.21 3.97 -20.54
N VAL A 66 -8.76 4.89 -19.69
CA VAL A 66 -8.86 6.32 -19.95
C VAL A 66 -7.88 6.55 -21.08
N ASP A 67 -8.42 6.65 -22.30
CA ASP A 67 -7.74 7.24 -23.43
C ASP A 67 -6.95 8.46 -22.92
N GLU A 68 -5.67 8.54 -23.25
CA GLU A 68 -4.81 9.64 -22.80
C GLU A 68 -5.52 10.96 -23.08
N LEU A 69 -5.99 11.61 -22.02
CA LEU A 69 -6.62 12.91 -22.16
C LEU A 69 -5.59 13.85 -22.80
N PRO A 70 -5.98 14.62 -23.82
CA PRO A 70 -5.06 15.48 -24.53
C PRO A 70 -4.34 16.39 -23.53
N ILE A 71 -3.01 16.36 -23.59
CA ILE A 71 -2.14 17.16 -22.72
C ILE A 71 -2.46 18.64 -23.00
N ASN A 72 -2.88 19.37 -21.97
CA ASN A 72 -3.06 20.80 -22.06
C ASN A 72 -1.74 21.44 -22.52
N PRO A 73 -1.69 22.16 -23.67
CA PRO A 73 -0.47 22.78 -24.18
C PRO A 73 0.12 23.83 -23.23
N HIS A 74 -0.64 24.29 -22.23
CA HIS A 74 -0.16 25.22 -21.20
C HIS A 74 0.33 24.54 -19.91
N GLY A 75 0.34 23.20 -19.83
CA GLY A 75 0.94 22.45 -18.71
C GLY A 75 0.23 22.60 -17.35
N CYS A 76 -0.95 23.23 -17.31
CA CYS A 76 -1.68 23.45 -16.07
C CYS A 76 -2.62 22.26 -15.77
N VAL A 77 -2.52 21.69 -14.56
CA VAL A 77 -3.25 20.48 -14.10
C VAL A 77 -4.72 20.75 -13.76
N ARG A 78 -5.21 21.99 -13.87
CA ARG A 78 -6.61 22.33 -13.59
C ARG A 78 -7.32 22.81 -14.85
N ALA A 79 -8.21 21.98 -15.39
CA ALA A 79 -9.29 22.42 -16.26
C ALA A 79 -10.60 21.93 -15.63
N GLU A 80 -11.11 22.70 -14.68
CA GLU A 80 -12.54 22.63 -14.39
C GLU A 80 -13.26 23.28 -15.57
N ILE A 81 -14.10 22.51 -16.26
CA ILE A 81 -15.05 23.07 -17.23
C ILE A 81 -16.17 23.67 -16.36
N GLY A 82 -16.09 24.98 -16.13
CA GLY A 82 -17.21 25.73 -15.57
C GLY A 82 -18.36 25.70 -16.56
N SER A 83 -19.45 25.04 -16.18
CA SER A 83 -20.78 25.25 -16.75
C SER A 83 -21.36 26.56 -16.23
#